data_AF-A0A3C1RJZ3-F1
#
_entry.id   AF-A0A3C1RJZ3-F1
#
_cell.length_a   1.000
_cell.length_b   1.000
_cell.length_c   1.000
_cell.angle_alpha   90.00
_cell.angle_beta   90.00
_cell.angle_gamma   90.00
#
_symmetry.space_group_name_H-M   'P 1'
#
loop_
_entity.id
_entity.type
_entity.pdbx_description
1 polymer ?
#
loop_
_entity_poly.entity_id
_entity_poly.type
_entity_poly.pdbx_seq_one_letter_code
_entity_poly.pdbx_strand_id
1 'polypeptide(L)'
;MTDFIKKLEKEFDTQIIRSKEHIWENYYDVDEDGNVKTLYLNEVDLKDIDVLLPIADSLVKLALPYCNVKMLRPLNAFSRLETLDLTGNKLPEKSFRYLGDLKSLRNLDLGATGLKDTSLLDDLINLEILYISCNPYLEVNGLNI
;
A
#
# COMPACT_ATOMS: atom_id res chain seq x y z
N MET A 1 -6.18 15.34 -11.27
CA MET A 1 -5.34 14.26 -10.70
C MET A 1 -3.96 14.15 -11.34
N THR A 2 -3.81 14.37 -12.65
CA THR A 2 -2.50 14.39 -13.33
C THR A 2 -1.52 15.42 -12.74
N ASP A 3 -2.01 16.55 -12.24
CA ASP A 3 -1.17 17.56 -11.56
C ASP A 3 -0.61 17.08 -10.22
N PHE A 4 -1.33 16.19 -9.54
CA PHE A 4 -0.85 15.61 -8.29
C PHE A 4 0.29 14.61 -8.55
N ILE A 5 0.21 13.79 -9.61
CA ILE A 5 1.32 12.92 -10.01
C ILE A 5 2.57 13.75 -10.31
N LYS A 6 2.45 14.83 -11.08
CA LYS A 6 3.59 15.74 -11.35
C LYS A 6 4.18 16.36 -10.08
N LYS A 7 3.34 16.61 -9.07
CA LYS A 7 3.80 17.08 -7.76
C LYS A 7 4.64 15.99 -7.08
N LEU A 8 4.17 14.74 -7.06
CA LEU A 8 4.94 13.61 -6.51
C LEU A 8 6.28 13.41 -7.24
N GLU A 9 6.26 13.44 -8.58
CA GLU A 9 7.48 13.33 -9.40
C GLU A 9 8.53 14.37 -8.97
N LYS A 10 8.11 15.63 -8.81
CA LYS A 10 8.98 16.72 -8.38
C LYS A 10 9.43 16.60 -6.93
N GLU A 11 8.53 16.20 -6.03
CA GLU A 11 8.78 16.12 -4.60
C GLU A 11 9.81 15.04 -4.26
N PHE A 12 9.73 13.91 -4.97
CA PHE A 12 10.56 12.75 -4.71
C PHE A 12 11.66 12.50 -5.76
N ASP A 13 11.84 13.41 -6.70
CA ASP A 13 12.82 13.31 -7.79
C ASP A 13 12.73 11.94 -8.51
N THR A 14 11.52 11.62 -8.96
CA THR A 14 11.21 10.33 -9.61
C THR A 14 10.32 10.54 -10.83
N GLN A 15 10.31 9.58 -11.75
CA GLN A 15 9.42 9.58 -12.91
C GLN A 15 8.26 8.62 -12.66
N ILE A 16 7.02 9.04 -12.91
CA ILE A 16 5.83 8.19 -12.72
C ILE A 16 5.06 8.09 -14.04
N ILE A 17 5.21 6.95 -14.71
CA ILE A 17 4.73 6.74 -16.08
C ILE A 17 3.26 6.31 -16.06
N ARG A 18 2.44 6.82 -16.97
CA ARG A 18 1.07 6.29 -17.13
C ARG A 18 1.11 4.93 -17.83
N SER A 19 0.61 3.88 -17.18
CA SER A 19 0.54 2.52 -17.74
C SER A 19 -0.68 1.77 -17.22
N LYS A 20 -1.31 0.97 -18.09
CA LYS A 20 -2.39 0.03 -17.71
C LYS A 20 -1.87 -1.31 -17.19
N GLU A 21 -0.61 -1.60 -17.49
CA GLU A 21 0.07 -2.84 -17.12
C GLU A 21 1.18 -2.54 -16.11
N HIS A 22 1.53 -3.53 -15.29
CA HIS A 22 2.73 -3.41 -14.46
C HIS A 22 3.96 -3.29 -15.34
N ILE A 23 4.78 -2.30 -15.04
CA ILE A 23 6.08 -2.05 -15.66
C ILE A 23 7.14 -1.97 -14.57
N TRP A 24 8.40 -2.20 -14.92
CA TRP A 24 9.52 -2.15 -13.97
C TRP A 24 9.89 -0.74 -13.50
N GLU A 25 9.09 0.27 -13.85
CA GLU A 25 9.24 1.67 -13.47
C GLU A 25 8.07 2.09 -12.57
N ASN A 26 8.21 3.23 -11.87
CA ASN A 26 7.09 3.82 -11.14
C ASN A 26 5.97 4.20 -12.11
N TYR A 27 4.73 3.84 -11.77
CA TYR A 27 3.62 4.02 -12.69
C TYR A 27 2.28 4.30 -12.01
N TYR A 28 1.36 4.82 -12.80
CA TYR A 28 -0.03 4.99 -12.40
C TYR A 28 -0.99 4.63 -13.53
N ASP A 29 -2.20 4.20 -13.16
CA ASP A 29 -3.34 4.08 -14.07
C ASP A 29 -4.52 4.90 -13.54
N VAL A 30 -5.42 5.26 -14.46
CA VAL A 30 -6.63 6.01 -14.16
C VAL A 30 -7.90 5.25 -14.54
N ASP A 31 -9.01 5.59 -13.89
CA ASP A 31 -10.33 5.13 -14.28
C ASP A 31 -10.86 5.91 -15.52
N GLU A 32 -12.14 5.68 -15.86
CA GLU A 32 -12.81 6.34 -16.99
C GLU A 32 -12.96 7.85 -16.81
N ASP A 33 -13.04 8.32 -15.57
CA ASP A 33 -13.17 9.73 -15.19
C ASP A 33 -11.80 10.43 -15.04
N GLY A 34 -10.71 9.69 -15.21
CA GLY A 34 -9.34 10.20 -15.08
C GLY A 34 -8.83 10.27 -13.64
N ASN A 35 -9.49 9.63 -12.69
CA ASN A 35 -9.03 9.51 -11.31
C ASN A 35 -7.95 8.43 -11.19
N VAL A 36 -6.95 8.64 -10.33
CA VAL A 36 -5.88 7.64 -10.14
C VAL A 36 -6.46 6.45 -9.38
N LYS A 37 -6.55 5.30 -10.06
CA LYS A 37 -7.04 4.05 -9.46
C LYS A 37 -5.91 3.08 -9.09
N THR A 38 -4.74 3.25 -9.69
CA THR A 38 -3.57 2.41 -9.44
C THR A 38 -2.34 3.31 -9.33
N LEU A 39 -1.56 3.09 -8.28
CA LEU A 39 -0.27 3.73 -8.09
C LEU A 39 0.75 2.69 -7.63
N TYR A 40 1.89 2.65 -8.31
CA TYR A 40 3.04 1.84 -7.97
C TYR A 40 4.25 2.75 -7.83
N LEU A 41 4.83 2.78 -6.63
CA LEU A 41 6.07 3.48 -6.32
C LEU A 41 7.04 2.49 -5.69
N ASN A 42 8.20 2.31 -6.30
CA ASN A 42 9.31 1.52 -5.81
C ASN A 42 10.45 2.44 -5.41
N GLU A 43 11.04 2.16 -4.24
CA GLU A 43 12.24 2.85 -3.74
C GLU A 43 12.10 4.38 -3.61
N VAL A 44 10.88 4.85 -3.33
CA VAL A 44 10.61 6.27 -3.08
C VAL A 44 10.48 6.53 -1.58
N ASP A 45 11.28 7.43 -0.99
CA ASP A 45 11.27 7.73 0.47
C ASP A 45 10.01 8.51 0.90
N LEU A 46 8.85 7.84 0.93
CA LEU A 46 7.55 8.45 1.28
C LEU A 46 7.50 8.85 2.75
N LYS A 47 8.12 8.04 3.64
CA LYS A 47 8.06 8.12 5.12
C LYS A 47 6.67 7.88 5.71
N ASP A 48 5.64 8.48 5.13
CA ASP A 48 4.23 8.37 5.52
C ASP A 48 3.35 8.27 4.26
N ILE A 49 2.19 7.62 4.40
CA ILE A 49 1.21 7.42 3.33
C ILE A 49 0.26 8.63 3.19
N ASP A 50 0.25 9.54 4.16
CA ASP A 50 -0.62 10.72 4.17
C ASP A 50 -0.41 11.65 2.95
N VAL A 51 0.79 11.64 2.36
CA VAL A 51 1.10 12.36 1.11
C VAL A 51 0.15 11.96 -0.02
N LEU A 52 -0.38 10.72 0.01
CA LEU A 52 -1.29 10.16 -0.99
C LEU A 52 -2.78 10.45 -0.72
N LEU A 53 -3.12 11.14 0.37
CA LEU A 53 -4.52 11.50 0.68
C LEU A 53 -5.28 12.21 -0.45
N PRO A 54 -4.66 13.06 -1.29
CA PRO A 54 -5.36 13.70 -2.42
C PRO A 54 -5.91 12.74 -3.47
N ILE A 55 -5.52 11.45 -3.45
CA ILE A 55 -6.01 10.41 -4.37
C ILE A 55 -6.54 9.16 -3.63
N ALA A 56 -6.65 9.21 -2.30
CA ALA A 56 -6.95 8.03 -1.49
C ALA A 56 -8.34 7.45 -1.75
N ASP A 57 -9.33 8.30 -2.06
CA ASP A 57 -10.71 7.90 -2.27
C ASP A 57 -10.97 7.18 -3.61
N SER A 58 -10.07 7.37 -4.60
CA SER A 58 -10.14 6.71 -5.91
C SER A 58 -9.22 5.50 -6.05
N LEU A 59 -8.22 5.35 -5.18
CA LEU A 59 -7.25 4.26 -5.26
C LEU A 59 -7.90 2.90 -4.98
N VAL A 60 -7.71 1.97 -5.93
CA VAL A 60 -8.10 0.56 -5.83
C VAL A 60 -6.87 -0.32 -5.60
N LYS A 61 -5.73 0.04 -6.19
CA LYS A 61 -4.47 -0.68 -6.05
C LYS A 61 -3.34 0.27 -5.67
N LEU A 62 -2.62 -0.05 -4.60
CA LEU A 62 -1.48 0.72 -4.14
C LEU A 62 -0.33 -0.22 -3.86
N ALA A 63 0.81 0.03 -4.49
CA ALA A 63 2.04 -0.69 -4.24
C ALA A 63 3.15 0.30 -3.90
N LEU A 64 3.77 0.10 -2.74
CA LEU A 64 4.82 0.94 -2.18
C LEU A 64 6.08 0.13 -1.82
N PRO A 65 6.59 -0.79 -2.66
CA PRO A 65 7.75 -1.58 -2.30
C PRO A 65 8.97 -0.69 -1.99
N TYR A 66 9.63 -0.98 -0.86
CA TYR A 66 10.85 -0.30 -0.42
C TYR A 66 10.74 1.23 -0.28
N CYS A 67 9.54 1.75 0.00
CA CYS A 67 9.27 3.19 0.11
C CYS A 67 9.59 3.83 1.48
N ASN A 68 10.29 3.11 2.37
CA ASN A 68 10.60 3.55 3.74
C ASN A 68 9.38 4.09 4.51
N VAL A 69 8.19 3.53 4.27
CA VAL A 69 6.96 3.88 4.98
C VAL A 69 7.08 3.43 6.43
N LYS A 70 6.87 4.35 7.38
CA LYS A 70 6.98 4.10 8.83
C LYS A 70 5.64 4.19 9.54
N MET A 71 4.70 4.92 8.94
CA MET A 71 3.36 5.14 9.44
C MET A 71 2.34 4.89 8.33
N LEU A 72 1.24 4.24 8.70
CA LEU A 72 0.15 3.93 7.77
C LEU A 72 -1.05 4.86 7.96
N ARG A 73 -1.01 5.87 8.84
CA ARG A 73 -2.22 6.65 9.14
C ARG A 73 -2.33 7.92 8.30
N PRO A 74 -3.55 8.27 7.80
CA PRO A 74 -4.82 7.57 8.01
C PRO A 74 -5.17 6.56 6.88
N LEU A 75 -5.34 5.27 7.19
CA LEU A 75 -5.75 4.24 6.21
C LEU A 75 -7.25 4.26 5.89
N ASN A 76 -8.10 4.76 6.78
CA ASN A 76 -9.55 4.84 6.56
C ASN A 76 -9.95 5.74 5.37
N ALA A 77 -9.05 6.61 4.90
CA ALA A 77 -9.27 7.40 3.69
C ALA A 77 -9.25 6.54 2.40
N PHE A 78 -8.55 5.40 2.42
CA PHE A 78 -8.37 4.50 1.28
C PHE A 78 -9.52 3.49 1.19
N SER A 79 -10.76 3.99 1.23
CA SER A 79 -11.98 3.18 1.38
C SER A 79 -12.26 2.20 0.23
N ARG A 80 -11.68 2.45 -0.95
CA ARG A 80 -11.82 1.60 -2.15
C ARG A 80 -10.64 0.66 -2.38
N LEU A 81 -9.65 0.67 -1.50
CA LEU A 81 -8.41 -0.07 -1.72
C LEU A 81 -8.65 -1.58 -1.57
N GLU A 82 -8.44 -2.31 -2.66
CA GLU A 82 -8.59 -3.76 -2.74
C GLU A 82 -7.23 -4.48 -2.72
N THR A 83 -6.17 -3.83 -3.20
CA THR A 83 -4.82 -4.38 -3.24
C THR A 83 -3.82 -3.41 -2.60
N LEU A 84 -3.04 -3.92 -1.65
CA LEU A 84 -1.97 -3.17 -0.98
C LEU A 84 -0.68 -4.00 -0.94
N ASP A 85 0.40 -3.45 -1.47
CA ASP A 85 1.76 -3.99 -1.34
C ASP A 85 2.64 -3.02 -0.53
N LEU A 86 3.13 -3.49 0.61
CA LEU A 86 4.03 -2.76 1.52
C LEU A 86 5.41 -3.44 1.62
N THR A 87 5.77 -4.27 0.66
CA THR A 87 7.01 -5.07 0.68
C THR A 87 8.22 -4.22 1.04
N GLY A 88 9.06 -4.72 1.95
CA GLY A 88 10.31 -4.06 2.33
C GLY A 88 10.16 -2.80 3.19
N ASN A 89 8.95 -2.36 3.54
CA ASN A 89 8.75 -1.28 4.50
C ASN A 89 8.83 -1.81 5.94
N LYS A 90 9.89 -1.44 6.68
CA LYS A 90 10.05 -1.84 8.08
C LYS A 90 9.10 -1.07 8.99
N LEU A 91 7.96 -1.67 9.30
CA LEU A 91 6.88 -1.04 10.06
C LEU A 91 7.00 -1.36 11.56
N PRO A 92 6.75 -0.39 12.45
CA PRO A 92 6.50 -0.68 13.86
C PRO A 92 5.30 -1.62 14.01
N GLU A 93 5.37 -2.56 14.95
CA GLU A 93 4.32 -3.58 15.15
C GLU A 93 2.92 -2.97 15.37
N LYS A 94 2.84 -1.85 16.08
CA LYS A 94 1.58 -1.11 16.30
C LYS A 94 0.90 -0.61 15.01
N SER A 95 1.65 -0.45 13.92
CA SER A 95 1.13 0.06 12.66
C SER A 95 0.26 -0.96 11.93
N PHE A 96 0.51 -2.26 12.10
CA PHE A 96 -0.26 -3.32 11.43
C PHE A 96 -1.73 -3.31 11.82
N ARG A 97 -2.06 -2.95 13.07
CA ARG A 97 -3.47 -2.84 13.52
C ARG A 97 -4.30 -1.82 12.73
N TYR A 98 -3.66 -0.85 12.07
CA TYR A 98 -4.36 0.14 11.25
C TYR A 98 -4.81 -0.42 9.91
N LEU A 99 -4.23 -1.55 9.47
CA LEU A 99 -4.68 -2.24 8.26
C LEU A 99 -6.15 -2.64 8.37
N GLY A 100 -6.64 -2.91 9.60
CA GLY A 100 -8.06 -3.16 9.88
C GLY A 100 -9.01 -2.05 9.43
N ASP A 101 -8.53 -0.83 9.16
CA ASP A 101 -9.35 0.25 8.59
C ASP A 101 -9.70 0.02 7.11
N LEU A 102 -8.94 -0.82 6.39
CA LEU A 102 -9.11 -1.12 4.97
C LEU A 102 -10.16 -2.20 4.75
N LYS A 103 -11.43 -1.84 4.94
CA LYS A 103 -12.56 -2.79 4.88
C LYS A 103 -12.78 -3.43 3.51
N SER A 104 -12.25 -2.86 2.44
CA SER A 104 -12.37 -3.39 1.07
C SER A 104 -11.16 -4.24 0.65
N LEU A 105 -10.14 -4.40 1.52
CA LEU A 105 -8.89 -5.03 1.16
C LEU A 105 -9.05 -6.54 0.96
N ARG A 106 -8.59 -7.03 -0.19
CA ARG A 106 -8.65 -8.45 -0.60
C ARG A 106 -7.27 -9.05 -0.81
N ASN A 107 -6.29 -8.24 -1.19
CA ASN A 107 -4.93 -8.65 -1.48
C ASN A 107 -3.94 -7.80 -0.69
N LEU A 108 -3.11 -8.45 0.12
CA LEU A 108 -2.13 -7.78 0.96
C LEU A 108 -0.76 -8.45 0.87
N ASP A 109 0.28 -7.67 0.55
CA ASP A 109 1.67 -8.09 0.66
C ASP A 109 2.38 -7.33 1.77
N LEU A 110 2.85 -8.09 2.77
CA LEU A 110 3.65 -7.64 3.91
C LEU A 110 5.04 -8.29 3.91
N GLY A 111 5.54 -8.67 2.73
CA GLY A 111 6.87 -9.23 2.54
C GLY A 111 7.96 -8.37 3.17
N ALA A 112 8.84 -8.96 3.99
CA ALA A 112 9.95 -8.24 4.62
C ALA A 112 9.57 -6.97 5.41
N THR A 113 8.36 -6.88 5.96
CA THR A 113 7.89 -5.68 6.70
C THR A 113 8.26 -5.68 8.19
N GLY A 114 8.73 -6.80 8.71
CA GLY A 114 8.99 -6.98 10.15
C GLY A 114 7.75 -7.38 10.95
N LEU A 115 6.71 -7.88 10.28
CA LEU A 115 5.57 -8.52 10.92
C LEU A 115 6.05 -9.71 11.76
N LYS A 116 5.52 -9.84 12.98
CA LYS A 116 5.89 -10.91 13.92
C LYS A 116 4.74 -11.84 14.30
N ASP A 117 3.51 -11.36 14.20
CA ASP A 117 2.32 -12.13 14.52
C ASP A 117 1.19 -11.71 13.58
N THR A 118 0.60 -12.68 12.86
CA THR A 118 -0.52 -12.42 11.96
C THR A 118 -1.84 -12.13 12.68
N SER A 119 -1.94 -12.36 14.00
CA SER A 119 -3.14 -11.98 14.78
C SER A 119 -3.45 -10.48 14.74
N LEU A 120 -2.46 -9.66 14.40
CA LEU A 120 -2.61 -8.22 14.19
C LEU A 120 -3.44 -7.87 12.94
N LEU A 121 -3.77 -8.87 12.12
CA LEU A 121 -4.50 -8.75 10.86
C LEU A 121 -5.94 -9.26 10.95
N ASP A 122 -6.40 -9.72 12.13
CA ASP A 122 -7.71 -10.37 12.33
C ASP A 122 -8.92 -9.50 11.91
N ASP A 123 -8.74 -8.18 11.87
CA ASP A 123 -9.78 -7.22 11.43
C ASP A 123 -9.98 -7.16 9.90
N LEU A 124 -9.10 -7.80 9.11
CA LEU A 124 -9.16 -7.86 7.65
C LEU A 124 -10.12 -8.96 7.15
N ILE A 125 -11.40 -8.80 7.49
CA ILE A 125 -12.45 -9.81 7.26
C ILE A 125 -12.72 -10.20 5.80
N ASN A 126 -12.26 -9.39 4.84
CA ASN A 126 -12.45 -9.62 3.41
C ASN A 126 -11.14 -10.02 2.69
N LEU A 127 -10.07 -10.29 3.45
CA LEU A 127 -8.78 -10.65 2.88
C LEU A 127 -8.84 -12.05 2.26
N GLU A 128 -8.37 -12.17 1.02
CA GLU A 128 -8.38 -13.42 0.25
C GLU A 128 -6.96 -13.92 0.00
N ILE A 129 -6.00 -12.99 -0.20
CA ILE A 129 -4.62 -13.31 -0.53
C ILE A 129 -3.70 -12.51 0.40
N LEU A 130 -2.85 -13.24 1.14
CA LEU A 130 -1.85 -12.69 2.05
C LEU A 130 -0.46 -13.22 1.71
N TYR A 131 0.47 -12.31 1.43
CA TYR A 131 1.89 -12.61 1.30
C TYR A 131 2.66 -12.05 2.51
N ILE A 132 3.42 -12.92 3.16
CA ILE A 132 4.14 -12.61 4.42
C ILE A 132 5.59 -13.11 4.38
N SER A 133 6.12 -13.30 3.18
CA SER A 133 7.48 -13.82 2.97
C SER A 133 8.54 -12.93 3.64
N CYS A 134 9.71 -13.48 3.93
CA CYS A 134 10.85 -12.71 4.45
C CYS A 134 10.59 -11.95 5.77
N ASN A 135 9.63 -12.40 6.58
CA ASN A 135 9.44 -11.96 7.96
C ASN A 135 10.03 -13.00 8.92
N PRO A 136 11.29 -12.82 9.40
CA PRO A 136 11.93 -13.80 10.26
C PRO A 136 11.21 -13.90 11.60
N TYR A 137 11.07 -15.12 12.11
CA TYR A 137 10.39 -15.42 13.38
C TYR A 137 8.89 -15.05 13.42
N LEU A 138 8.25 -14.94 12.25
CA LEU A 138 6.82 -14.70 12.16
C LEU A 138 6.03 -15.91 12.70
N GLU A 139 5.17 -15.65 13.68
CA GLU A 139 4.14 -16.57 14.12
C GLU A 139 2.87 -16.39 13.28
N VAL A 140 2.30 -17.51 12.84
CA VAL A 140 1.08 -17.52 12.03
C VAL A 140 -0.10 -17.92 12.91
N ASN A 141 -0.81 -16.91 13.43
CA ASN A 141 -1.99 -17.04 14.30
C ASN A 141 -3.17 -16.20 13.76
N GLY A 142 -4.39 -16.50 14.20
CA GLY A 142 -5.58 -15.64 13.95
C GLY A 142 -6.12 -15.62 12.51
N LEU A 143 -5.38 -16.18 11.54
CA LEU A 143 -5.80 -16.28 10.15
C LEU A 143 -6.94 -17.30 9.97
N ASN A 144 -8.15 -16.78 9.74
CA ASN A 144 -9.29 -17.53 9.19
C ASN A 144 -9.49 -17.13 7.72
N ILE A 145 -8.54 -17.53 6.87
CA ILE A 145 -8.59 -17.38 5.40
C ILE A 145 -9.03 -18.70 4.75
#